data_AF-A0A5J5MZJ3-F1
#
_entry.id   AF-A0A5J5MZJ3-F1
#
_cell.length_a   1.000
_cell.length_b   1.000
_cell.length_c   1.000
_cell.angle_alpha   90.00
_cell.angle_beta   90.00
_cell.angle_gamma   90.00
#
_symmetry.space_group_name_H-M   'P 1'
#
loop_
_entity.id
_entity.type
_entity.pdbx_description
1 polymer ?
#
loop_
_entity_poly.entity_id
_entity_poly.type
_entity_poly.pdbx_seq_one_letter_code
_entity_poly.pdbx_strand_id
1 'polypeptide(L)'
;MAKSLRSKWKRKMRAEKRKKNAPKELSRLKSILKIDGDVLMKDVQEIATVVEPKHCQEKTQCVTDNKRNKKTLLDQHGQYPIWINQRQRKILKAKREKKKGKSKVKAMKAAKGLTW
;
A
#
# COMPACT_ATOMS: atom_id res chain seq x y z
N MET A 1 -18.73 24.51 -10.25
CA MET A 1 -18.89 23.54 -9.12
C MET A 1 -18.93 22.12 -9.67
N ALA A 2 -18.22 21.17 -9.05
CA ALA A 2 -18.32 19.76 -9.43
C ALA A 2 -19.68 19.17 -9.00
N LYS A 3 -20.17 18.18 -9.75
CA LYS A 3 -21.40 17.46 -9.39
C LYS A 3 -21.16 16.55 -8.17
N SER A 4 -22.08 16.56 -7.22
CA SER A 4 -22.09 15.63 -6.07
C SER A 4 -22.03 14.16 -6.51
N LEU A 5 -21.37 13.32 -5.71
CA LEU A 5 -21.29 11.87 -5.90
C LEU A 5 -22.68 11.21 -6.00
N ARG A 6 -23.64 11.74 -5.22
CA ARG A 6 -25.02 11.24 -5.15
C ARG A 6 -25.96 11.87 -6.19
N SER A 7 -25.46 12.79 -7.02
CA SER A 7 -26.22 13.39 -8.12
C SER A 7 -26.83 12.32 -9.03
N LYS A 8 -28.09 12.53 -9.44
CA LYS A 8 -28.82 11.61 -10.33
C LYS A 8 -28.05 11.33 -11.63
N TRP A 9 -27.45 12.37 -12.23
CA TRP A 9 -26.62 12.25 -13.43
C TRP A 9 -25.42 11.31 -13.25
N LYS A 10 -24.63 11.49 -12.17
CA LYS A 10 -23.46 10.65 -11.90
C LYS A 10 -23.84 9.21 -11.56
N ARG A 11 -25.01 8.99 -10.92
CA ARG A 11 -25.56 7.66 -10.67
C ARG A 11 -25.95 6.96 -11.98
N LYS A 12 -26.68 7.65 -12.86
CA LYS A 12 -27.09 7.14 -14.18
C LYS A 12 -25.87 6.69 -15.00
N MET A 13 -24.88 7.56 -15.17
CA MET A 13 -23.66 7.22 -15.91
C MET A 13 -22.86 6.06 -15.30
N ARG A 14 -22.90 5.90 -13.96
CA ARG A 14 -22.28 4.74 -13.28
C ARG A 14 -23.04 3.45 -13.55
N ALA A 15 -24.38 3.49 -13.60
CA ALA A 15 -25.18 2.32 -13.94
C ALA A 15 -24.93 1.88 -15.39
N GLU A 16 -24.89 2.82 -16.34
CA GLU A 16 -24.53 2.55 -17.74
C GLU A 16 -23.12 1.95 -17.86
N LYS A 17 -22.14 2.49 -17.13
CA LYS A 17 -20.78 1.93 -17.08
C LYS A 17 -20.78 0.50 -16.51
N ARG A 18 -21.57 0.22 -15.47
CA ARG A 18 -21.69 -1.14 -14.91
C ARG A 18 -22.31 -2.11 -15.91
N LYS A 19 -23.35 -1.71 -16.66
CA LYS A 19 -23.94 -2.54 -17.72
C LYS A 19 -22.90 -2.96 -18.76
N LYS A 20 -21.99 -2.05 -19.13
CA LYS A 20 -20.89 -2.33 -20.07
C LYS A 20 -19.77 -3.19 -19.48
N ASN A 21 -19.36 -2.91 -18.24
CA ASN A 21 -18.15 -3.50 -17.66
C ASN A 21 -18.41 -4.78 -16.87
N ALA A 22 -19.57 -4.91 -16.21
CA ALA A 22 -19.92 -6.08 -15.40
C ALA A 22 -19.73 -7.41 -16.13
N PRO A 23 -20.28 -7.63 -17.36
CA PRO A 23 -20.09 -8.92 -18.04
C PRO A 23 -18.63 -9.21 -18.39
N LYS A 24 -17.83 -8.17 -18.68
CA LYS A 24 -16.40 -8.30 -19.05
C LYS A 24 -15.54 -8.67 -17.85
N GLU A 25 -15.80 -8.05 -16.70
CA GLU A 25 -15.06 -8.36 -15.48
C GLU A 25 -15.50 -9.72 -14.92
N LEU A 26 -16.81 -10.04 -14.99
CA LEU A 26 -17.31 -11.34 -14.55
C LEU A 26 -16.68 -12.49 -15.35
N SER A 27 -16.58 -12.39 -16.68
CA SER A 27 -15.96 -13.45 -17.48
C SER A 27 -14.47 -13.61 -17.16
N ARG A 28 -13.72 -12.52 -17.02
CA ARG A 28 -12.30 -12.54 -16.61
C ARG A 28 -12.12 -13.19 -15.25
N LEU A 29 -12.93 -12.81 -14.27
CA LEU A 29 -12.85 -13.36 -12.92
C LEU A 29 -13.22 -14.84 -12.90
N LYS A 30 -14.29 -15.26 -13.59
CA LYS A 30 -14.64 -16.68 -13.76
C LYS A 30 -13.50 -17.47 -14.41
N SER A 31 -12.86 -16.92 -15.44
CA SER A 31 -11.72 -17.59 -16.11
C SER A 31 -10.47 -17.74 -15.23
N ILE A 32 -10.16 -16.75 -14.40
CA ILE A 32 -9.02 -16.81 -13.46
C ILE A 32 -9.28 -17.89 -12.42
N LEU A 33 -10.51 -17.93 -11.92
CA LEU A 33 -10.93 -18.85 -10.90
C LEU A 33 -11.04 -20.29 -11.43
N LYS A 34 -11.13 -20.48 -12.76
CA LYS A 34 -11.38 -21.76 -13.45
C LYS A 34 -12.59 -22.51 -12.86
N ILE A 35 -13.55 -21.75 -12.33
CA ILE A 35 -14.81 -22.28 -11.83
C ILE A 35 -15.84 -22.06 -12.92
N ASP A 36 -16.23 -23.16 -13.56
CA ASP A 36 -17.24 -23.18 -14.62
C ASP A 36 -18.67 -23.17 -14.08
N GLY A 37 -18.84 -23.24 -12.75
CA GLY A 37 -20.14 -23.18 -12.07
C GLY A 37 -20.47 -21.79 -11.51
N ASP A 38 -21.75 -21.45 -11.43
CA ASP A 38 -22.17 -20.44 -10.46
C ASP A 38 -21.79 -20.98 -9.08
N VAL A 39 -20.90 -20.27 -8.38
CA VAL A 39 -20.45 -20.61 -7.02
C VAL A 39 -21.69 -20.58 -6.12
N LEU A 40 -22.37 -21.72 -6.06
CA LEU A 40 -23.38 -21.98 -5.07
C LEU A 40 -22.64 -21.93 -3.75
N MET A 41 -23.04 -21.02 -2.87
CA MET A 41 -22.58 -20.92 -1.47
C MET A 41 -22.84 -22.21 -0.65
N LYS A 42 -23.28 -23.30 -1.29
CA LYS A 42 -23.48 -24.63 -0.71
C LYS A 42 -22.16 -25.27 -0.29
N ASP A 43 -21.11 -25.14 -1.10
CA ASP A 43 -19.79 -25.69 -0.74
C ASP A 43 -19.15 -24.89 0.42
N VAL A 44 -19.50 -23.61 0.55
CA VAL A 44 -19.12 -22.77 1.70
C VAL A 44 -19.99 -23.04 2.93
N GLN A 45 -21.24 -23.49 2.77
CA GLN A 45 -22.10 -23.89 3.89
C GLN A 45 -21.51 -25.07 4.66
N GLU A 46 -20.93 -26.07 3.97
CA GLU A 46 -20.24 -27.18 4.64
C GLU A 46 -19.01 -26.71 5.42
N ILE A 47 -18.23 -25.74 4.91
CA ILE A 47 -17.07 -25.14 5.59
C ILE A 47 -17.49 -24.22 6.77
N ALA A 48 -18.66 -23.59 6.68
CA ALA A 48 -19.21 -22.73 7.71
C ALA A 48 -19.82 -23.51 8.90
N THR A 49 -20.22 -24.77 8.68
CA THR A 49 -20.39 -25.71 9.79
C THR A 49 -19.05 -25.89 10.48
N VAL A 50 -19.01 -25.62 11.78
CA VAL A 50 -17.78 -25.49 12.57
C VAL A 50 -16.94 -26.77 12.52
N VAL A 51 -16.03 -26.83 11.56
CA VAL A 51 -14.88 -27.72 11.59
C VAL A 51 -13.82 -27.01 12.43
N GLU A 52 -13.36 -27.67 13.48
CA GLU A 52 -12.32 -27.14 14.36
C GLU A 52 -11.08 -26.75 13.54
N PRO A 53 -10.55 -25.53 13.72
CA PRO A 53 -9.49 -25.02 12.88
C PRO A 53 -8.19 -25.79 13.13
N LYS A 54 -7.76 -26.60 12.17
CA LYS A 54 -6.36 -27.04 12.08
C LYS A 54 -5.51 -25.80 11.82
N HIS A 55 -4.51 -25.59 12.68
CA HIS A 55 -3.63 -24.43 12.63
C HIS A 55 -2.74 -24.47 11.37
N CYS A 56 -3.26 -23.98 10.24
CA CYS A 56 -2.51 -23.81 9.02
C CYS A 56 -1.63 -22.55 9.16
N GLN A 57 -0.34 -22.75 9.41
CA GLN A 57 0.66 -21.69 9.36
C GLN A 57 1.01 -21.35 7.91
N GLU A 58 0.04 -20.90 7.11
CA GLU A 58 0.35 -20.29 5.82
C GLU A 58 0.87 -18.89 6.07
N LYS A 59 2.18 -18.83 6.33
CA LYS A 59 2.98 -17.62 6.21
C LYS A 59 2.92 -17.22 4.75
N THR A 60 1.90 -16.43 4.40
CA THR A 60 1.96 -15.57 3.22
C THR A 60 3.19 -14.69 3.41
N GLN A 61 4.28 -15.09 2.77
CA GLN A 61 5.52 -14.34 2.77
C GLN A 61 5.27 -13.12 1.88
N CYS A 62 4.56 -12.13 2.45
CA CYS A 62 4.62 -10.77 1.98
C CYS A 62 6.11 -10.43 1.88
N VAL A 63 6.56 -10.14 0.65
CA VAL A 63 7.94 -9.80 0.30
C VAL A 63 8.53 -9.02 1.45
N THR A 64 9.39 -9.68 2.22
CA THR A 64 9.94 -9.13 3.45
C THR A 64 10.64 -7.85 3.06
N ASP A 65 10.02 -6.73 3.39
CA ASP A 65 10.60 -5.42 3.21
C ASP A 65 11.91 -5.39 3.99
N ASN A 66 13.01 -5.66 3.29
CA ASN A 66 14.38 -5.71 3.78
C ASN A 66 14.58 -4.61 4.82
N LYS A 67 14.96 -5.00 6.04
CA LYS A 67 15.23 -4.18 7.24
C LYS A 67 15.45 -2.67 6.95
N ARG A 68 14.38 -1.91 6.70
CA ARG A 68 14.48 -0.47 6.43
C ARG A 68 14.55 0.29 7.74
N ASN A 69 15.36 1.34 7.76
CA ASN A 69 15.44 2.22 8.91
C ASN A 69 14.13 3.00 9.09
N LYS A 70 13.38 2.78 10.18
CA LYS A 70 12.09 3.45 10.44
C LYS A 70 12.17 4.99 10.39
N LYS A 71 13.32 5.56 10.77
CA LYS A 71 13.54 7.02 10.82
C LYS A 71 13.90 7.66 9.47
N THR A 72 14.66 6.94 8.64
CA THR A 72 15.20 7.49 7.38
C THR A 72 14.55 6.90 6.14
N LEU A 73 13.78 5.82 6.33
CA LEU A 73 13.13 5.02 5.29
C LEU A 73 14.09 4.49 4.23
N LEU A 74 15.38 4.42 4.55
CA LEU A 74 16.41 3.89 3.65
C LEU A 74 16.59 2.40 3.86
N ASP A 75 16.93 1.73 2.76
CA ASP A 75 17.47 0.37 2.75
C ASP A 75 18.96 0.36 3.17
N GLN A 76 19.54 -0.84 3.29
CA GLN A 76 20.97 -1.07 3.59
C GLN A 76 21.89 -0.39 2.58
N HIS A 77 21.49 -0.33 1.31
CA HIS A 77 22.20 0.36 0.24
C HIS A 77 21.91 1.87 0.16
N GLY A 78 21.15 2.44 1.10
CA GLY A 78 20.83 3.87 1.10
C GLY A 78 19.77 4.29 0.07
N GLN A 79 19.06 3.33 -0.52
CA GLN A 79 17.99 3.57 -1.49
C GLN A 79 16.64 3.81 -0.79
N TYR A 80 15.82 4.71 -1.36
CA TYR A 80 14.45 4.93 -0.93
C TYR A 80 13.49 3.94 -1.62
N PRO A 81 12.35 3.60 -0.99
CA PRO A 81 11.33 2.75 -1.59
C PRO A 81 10.86 3.23 -2.97
N ILE A 82 10.48 2.26 -3.81
CA ILE A 82 10.05 2.47 -5.19
C ILE A 82 8.77 3.31 -5.27
N TRP A 83 7.86 3.15 -4.30
CA TRP A 83 6.59 3.90 -4.22
C TRP A 83 6.78 5.38 -3.89
N ILE A 84 7.97 5.80 -3.44
CA ILE A 84 8.26 7.22 -3.20
C ILE A 84 8.68 7.88 -4.51
N ASN A 85 7.93 8.90 -4.90
CA ASN A 85 8.20 9.71 -6.09
C ASN A 85 9.60 10.38 -6.01
N GLN A 86 10.30 10.44 -7.15
CA GLN A 86 11.62 11.07 -7.30
C GLN A 86 11.72 12.46 -6.66
N ARG A 87 10.69 13.31 -6.80
CA ARG A 87 10.68 14.66 -6.18
C ARG A 87 10.70 14.59 -4.65
N GLN A 88 9.92 13.68 -4.07
CA GLN A 88 9.87 13.48 -2.62
C GLN A 88 11.21 12.93 -2.09
N ARG A 89 11.86 12.02 -2.84
CA ARG A 89 13.21 11.52 -2.52
C ARG A 89 14.22 12.66 -2.41
N LYS A 90 14.20 13.63 -3.35
CA LYS A 90 15.08 14.81 -3.33
C LYS A 90 14.83 15.70 -2.10
N ILE A 91 13.56 15.96 -1.77
CA ILE A 91 13.18 16.78 -0.60
C ILE A 91 13.64 16.12 0.71
N LEU A 92 13.40 14.82 0.87
CA LEU A 92 13.80 14.07 2.07
C LEU A 92 15.32 14.05 2.24
N LYS A 93 16.08 13.84 1.15
CA LYS A 93 17.55 13.92 1.16
C LYS A 93 18.03 15.30 1.61
N ALA A 94 17.49 16.38 1.04
CA ALA A 94 17.85 17.74 1.41
C ALA A 94 17.54 18.05 2.89
N LYS A 95 16.39 17.62 3.42
CA LYS A 95 16.04 17.78 4.84
C LYS A 95 17.03 17.06 5.77
N ARG A 96 17.51 15.87 5.37
CA ARG A 96 18.48 15.09 6.14
C ARG A 96 19.86 15.78 6.17
N GLU A 97 20.36 16.23 5.02
CA GLU A 97 21.64 16.93 4.96
C GLU A 97 21.62 18.22 5.79
N LYS A 98 20.52 18.99 5.75
CA LYS A 98 20.34 20.17 6.61
C LYS A 98 20.41 19.83 8.11
N LYS A 99 19.82 18.72 8.54
CA LYS A 99 19.88 18.28 9.95
C LYS A 99 21.30 17.86 10.35
N LYS A 100 22.01 17.13 9.48
CA LYS A 100 23.40 16.71 9.71
C LYS A 100 24.36 17.90 9.77
N GLY A 101 24.15 18.93 8.95
CA GLY A 101 24.91 20.18 9.01
C GLY A 101 24.74 20.90 10.35
N LYS A 102 23.50 21.00 10.85
CA LYS A 102 23.22 21.61 12.17
C LYS A 102 23.87 20.85 13.32
N SER A 103 23.83 19.52 13.31
CA SER A 103 24.47 18.71 14.36
C SER A 103 26.00 18.84 14.32
N LYS A 104 26.62 18.94 13.13
CA LYS A 104 28.06 19.18 12.99
C LYS A 104 28.47 20.55 13.52
N VAL A 105 27.74 21.61 13.17
CA VAL A 105 28.02 22.96 13.68
C VAL A 105 27.83 23.02 15.19
N LYS A 106 26.79 22.37 15.73
CA LYS A 106 26.57 22.27 17.18
C LYS A 106 27.71 21.52 17.88
N ALA A 107 28.14 20.38 17.32
CA ALA A 107 29.27 19.62 17.85
C ALA A 107 30.59 20.41 17.80
N MET A 108 30.84 21.14 16.71
CA MET A 108 32.02 22.00 16.58
C MET A 108 32.00 23.18 17.56
N LYS A 109 30.83 23.79 17.81
CA LYS A 109 30.69 24.84 18.83
C LYS A 109 30.90 24.28 20.25
N ALA A 110 30.37 23.10 20.55
CA ALA A 110 30.60 22.41 21.82
C ALA A 110 32.07 22.05 22.02
N ALA A 111 32.74 21.52 21.00
CA ALA A 111 34.16 21.20 21.04
C ALA A 111 35.06 22.43 21.24
N LYS A 112 34.61 23.61 20.79
CA LYS A 112 35.32 24.88 21.00
C LYS A 112 34.91 25.59 22.30
N GLY A 113 34.07 24.99 23.15
CA GLY A 113 33.62 25.60 24.41
C GLY A 113 32.74 26.85 24.24
N LEU A 114 32.20 27.09 23.03
CA LEU A 114 31.36 28.26 22.71
C LEU A 114 29.86 28.03 22.99
N THR A 115 29.53 27.02 23.78
CA THR A 115 28.15 26.71 24.16
C THR A 115 28.02 26.80 25.67
N TRP A 116 27.38 27.87 26.15
CA TRP A 116 26.73 27.94 27.44
C TRP A 116 25.25 27.59 27.23
#